data_AF-A0A3N5N2D3-F1
#
_entry.id   AF-A0A3N5N2D3-F1
#
_cell.length_a   1.000
_cell.length_b   1.000
_cell.length_c   1.000
_cell.angle_alpha   90.00
_cell.angle_beta   90.00
_cell.angle_gamma   90.00
#
_symmetry.space_group_name_H-M   'P 1'
#
loop_
_entity.id
_entity.type
_entity.pdbx_description
1 polymer ?
#
loop_
_entity_poly.entity_id
_entity_poly.type
_entity_poly.pdbx_seq_one_letter_code
_entity_poly.pdbx_strand_id
1 'polypeptide(L)' 'MLRHHPFVGRRIEGEIRELVISFGRTGYVALYRYIAVQDLVRILAIRHQREIGYPE' A
#
# COMPACT_ATOMS: atom_id res chain seq x y z
N MET A 1 -1.47 -9.68 7.39
CA MET A 1 -0.18 -9.33 6.73
C MET A 1 0.38 -8.03 7.28
N LEU A 2 -0.21 -6.86 7.01
CA LEU A 2 0.33 -5.55 7.43
C LEU A 2 0.55 -5.38 8.95
N ARG A 3 -0.30 -5.98 9.79
CA ARG A 3 -0.11 -5.99 11.26
C ARG A 3 1.21 -6.66 11.70
N HIS A 4 1.65 -7.69 10.98
CA HIS A 4 2.85 -8.45 11.33
C HIS A 4 4.08 -8.02 10.49
N HIS A 5 3.83 -7.43 9.32
CA HIS A 5 4.87 -7.01 8.38
C HIS A 5 4.55 -5.61 7.82
N PRO A 6 4.62 -4.54 8.66
CA PRO A 6 4.27 -3.18 8.24
C PRO A 6 5.25 -2.57 7.23
N PHE A 7 6.39 -3.23 6.98
CA PHE A 7 7.41 -2.75 6.04
C PHE A 7 7.43 -3.52 4.70
N VAL A 8 6.46 -4.41 4.47
CA VAL A 8 6.41 -5.26 3.27
C VAL A 8 6.12 -4.50 1.97
N GLY A 9 5.57 -3.29 2.07
CA GLY A 9 5.30 -2.43 0.92
C GLY A 9 6.55 -1.69 0.44
N ARG A 10 6.61 -1.44 -0.86
CA ARG A 10 7.66 -0.66 -1.52
C ARG A 10 7.61 0.78 -1.01
N ARG A 11 8.74 1.30 -0.52
CA ARG A 11 8.85 2.71 -0.11
C ARG A 11 8.82 3.59 -1.35
N ILE A 12 7.93 4.59 -1.39
CA ILE A 12 7.86 5.56 -2.49
C ILE A 12 8.56 6.86 -2.09
N GLU A 13 8.15 7.45 -0.97
CA GLU A 13 8.67 8.73 -0.49
C GLU A 13 8.42 8.86 1.01
N GLY A 14 9.42 9.36 1.76
CA GLY A 14 9.27 9.49 3.22
C GLY A 14 8.80 8.18 3.85
N GLU A 15 7.78 8.21 4.71
CA GLU A 15 7.18 7.01 5.31
C GLU A 15 6.05 6.38 4.48
N ILE A 16 5.81 6.88 3.27
CA ILE A 16 4.77 6.37 2.37
C ILE A 16 5.27 5.11 1.68
N ARG A 17 4.43 4.10 1.74
CA ARG A 17 4.64 2.77 1.18
C ARG A 17 3.47 2.40 0.30
N GLU A 18 3.78 1.56 -0.66
CA GLU A 18 2.86 1.02 -1.63
C GLU A 18 2.80 -0.49 -1.52
N LEU A 19 1.59 -1.03 -1.48
CA LEU A 19 1.35 -2.46 -1.48
C LEU A 19 0.43 -2.80 -2.66
N VAL A 20 0.92 -3.66 -3.55
CA VAL A 20 0.11 -4.31 -4.57
C VAL A 20 -0.70 -5.43 -3.90
N ILE A 21 -2.01 -5.40 -4.08
CA ILE A 21 -2.96 -6.37 -3.57
C ILE A 21 -3.57 -7.05 -4.80
N SER A 22 -3.17 -8.30 -5.04
CA SER A 22 -3.71 -9.10 -6.13
C SER A 22 -5.21 -9.32 -5.93
N PHE A 23 -6.01 -8.96 -6.93
CA PHE A 23 -7.45 -9.19 -6.95
C PHE A 23 -7.92 -9.47 -8.38
N GLY A 24 -8.41 -10.69 -8.62
CA GLY A 24 -8.83 -11.13 -9.95
C GLY A 24 -7.70 -10.97 -10.98
N ARG A 25 -8.03 -10.34 -12.12
CA ARG A 25 -7.11 -10.16 -13.25
C ARG A 25 -6.26 -8.87 -13.21
N THR A 26 -6.49 -7.99 -12.25
CA THR A 26 -5.74 -6.74 -12.14
C THR A 26 -5.23 -6.60 -10.72
N GLY A 27 -5.95 -5.89 -9.87
CA GLY A 27 -5.59 -5.75 -8.47
C GLY A 27 -5.82 -4.34 -7.98
N TYR A 28 -5.52 -4.15 -6.71
CA TYR A 28 -5.54 -2.85 -6.05
C TYR A 28 -4.13 -2.46 -5.65
N VAL A 29 -3.93 -1.16 -5.52
CA VAL A 29 -2.74 -0.56 -4.93
C VAL A 29 -3.17 0.20 -3.69
N ALA A 30 -2.59 -0.15 -2.55
CA ALA A 30 -2.78 0.57 -1.30
C ALA A 30 -1.56 1.45 -1.02
N LEU A 31 -1.79 2.76 -0.87
CA LEU A 31 -0.81 3.65 -0.27
C LEU A 31 -1.05 3.68 1.22
N TYR A 32 0.02 3.50 2.00
CA TYR A 32 -0.06 3.48 3.46
C TYR A 32 1.21 4.03 4.09
N ARG A 33 1.16 4.25 5.40
CA ARG A 33 2.35 4.51 6.23
C ARG A 33 2.25 3.73 7.53
N TYR A 34 3.39 3.37 8.09
CA TYR A 34 3.46 2.79 9.43
C TYR A 34 3.87 3.86 10.45
N ILE A 35 3.05 4.02 11.49
CA ILE A 35 3.27 4.97 12.58
C ILE A 35 3.82 4.17 13.77
N ALA A 36 5.15 4.05 13.84
CA ALA A 36 5.82 3.18 14.80
C ALA A 36 5.46 3.48 16.27
N VAL A 37 5.33 4.76 16.63
CA VAL A 37 4.98 5.18 18.00
C VAL A 37 3.58 4.74 18.44
N GLN A 38 2.72 4.36 17.50
CA GLN A 38 1.35 3.90 17.75
C GLN A 38 1.14 2.42 17.39
N ASP A 39 2.16 1.74 16.87
CA ASP A 39 2.04 0.40 16.25
C ASP A 39 0.84 0.32 15.27
N LEU A 40 0.69 1.36 14.44
CA LEU A 40 -0.49 1.54 13.58
C LEU A 40 -0.11 1.65 12.11
N VAL A 41 -0.79 0.91 11.26
CA VAL A 41 -0.77 1.09 9.81
C VAL A 41 -1.93 2.00 9.39
N ARG A 42 -1.62 3.15 8.81
CA ARG A 42 -2.62 4.09 8.28
C ARG A 42 -2.69 3.95 6.76
N ILE A 43 -3.85 3.54 6.24
CA ILE A 43 -4.13 3.54 4.81
C ILE A 43 -4.44 4.98 4.37
N LEU A 44 -3.77 5.44 3.33
CA LEU A 44 -3.90 6.78 2.76
C LEU A 44 -4.84 6.78 1.54
N ALA A 45 -4.73 5.75 0.71
CA ALA A 45 -5.58 5.55 -0.45
C ALA A 45 -5.62 4.06 -0.83
N ILE A 46 -6.72 3.65 -1.45
CA ILE A 46 -6.85 2.39 -2.18
C ILE A 46 -7.29 2.75 -3.58
N ARG A 47 -6.58 2.23 -4.59
CA ARG A 47 -6.87 2.50 -6.01
C ARG A 47 -6.94 1.19 -6.77
N HIS A 48 -7.90 1.05 -7.68
CA HIS A 48 -7.85 -0.06 -8.64
C HIS A 48 -6.75 0.22 -9.66
N GLN A 49 -5.95 -0.78 -10.05
CA GLN A 49 -4.83 -0.58 -10.99
C GLN A 49 -5.27 0.04 -12.33
N ARG A 50 -6.51 -0.26 -12.77
CA ARG A 50 -7.06 0.29 -14.03
C ARG A 50 -7.62 1.72 -13.91
N GLU A 51 -7.87 2.21 -12.70
CA GLU A 51 -8.59 3.48 -12.53
C GLU A 51 -7.72 4.71 -12.83
N ILE A 52 -6.38 4.62 -12.70
CA ILE A 52 -5.49 5.77 -12.97
C ILE A 52 -4.09 5.26 -13.34
N GLY A 53 -3.73 5.27 -14.63
CA GLY A 53 -2.36 5.38 -15.15
C GLY A 53 -1.25 4.54 -14.53
N TYR A 54 -1.57 3.42 -13.87
CA TYR A 54 -0.59 2.56 -13.23
C TYR A 54 0.09 1.76 -14.35
N PRO A 55 1.41 1.94 -14.57
CA PRO A 55 2.09 1.19 -15.62
C PRO A 55 1.95 -0.32 -15.33
N GLU A 56 1.60 -1.09 -16.36
CA GLU A 56 1.57 -2.56 -16.32
C GLU A 56 2.94 -3.15 -15.93
#